data_AF-A0A815HGU4-F1
#
_entry.id   AF-A0A815HGU4-F1
#
_cell.length_a   1.000
_cell.length_b   1.000
_cell.length_c   1.000
_cell.angle_alpha   90.00
_cell.angle_beta   90.00
_cell.angle_gamma   90.00
#
_symmetry.space_group_name_H-M   'P 1'
#
loop_
_entity.id
_entity.type
_entity.pdbx_description
1 polymer ?
#
loop_
_entity_poly.entity_id
_entity_poly.type
_entity_poly.pdbx_seq_one_letter_code
_entity_poly.pdbx_strand_id
1 'polypeptide(L)'
;MLKYLSLPPHPLYQGGIEKDCHLFDIWKERLNNLIPLDYYWMQHQNRDKYWRHGSICEDYSKISCPVLLIGGFSDLYNSSIFRLINQLECPKRAILGPWGHQWPDDAYPGPQIGFLQELVQWLDYYIKGIDNGYGNKQILSVFQLHPNIDELHSIVKERKGKWIHFNSLPSYPYEHFQRNDHLIYKNQQIDTKQIQYYLSFQLCHSIWTSFTYRISPQETGLSSGNLLGLGFIDKPDHPTDQREDDGRSLCFESLPLHHDYELFGFPFVKLNLSSNSKNGLICVRLCMIEEKSSSSILISRGILNLTHYKSHEHPQQLNVDEIYNVEVTLSGVCVCLPTGCRLRLSLSTSYWPIVWPSSQLSTLTIHFNEISPCILTLPCLNGQYLTSDDLGFPEICQGIPIKQLRDSSINRFRMLDEINELITLKINEDDGSIEYPDGLIWDETSESIYEIKKNDPQSARIEIKRYIKYYFQDQSSIKVDIQTKSIMFSQQSPSTFQIIHQLNIHNKDQLFFKNDWNLTFPRICN
;
A
#
# COMPACT_ATOMS: atom_id res chain seq x y z
N MET A 1 10.40 -11.32 6.22
CA MET A 1 10.02 -12.74 6.02
C MET A 1 11.13 -13.72 6.39
N LEU A 2 12.39 -13.52 5.97
CA LEU A 2 13.51 -14.42 6.31
C LEU A 2 13.57 -14.78 7.81
N LYS A 3 13.39 -13.78 8.69
CA LYS A 3 13.31 -13.96 10.15
C LYS A 3 12.27 -15.01 10.59
N TYR A 4 11.07 -15.00 9.99
CA TYR A 4 9.96 -15.86 10.38
C TYR A 4 10.20 -17.30 9.90
N LEU A 5 10.78 -17.45 8.71
CA LEU A 5 11.11 -18.76 8.14
C LEU A 5 12.23 -19.46 8.92
N SER A 6 13.09 -18.69 9.60
CA SER A 6 14.23 -19.22 10.37
C SER A 6 13.93 -19.55 11.83
N LEU A 7 12.72 -19.29 12.32
CA LEU A 7 12.35 -19.54 13.73
C LEU A 7 12.46 -21.04 14.09
N PRO A 8 12.95 -21.36 15.31
CA PRO A 8 12.93 -22.72 15.81
C PRO A 8 11.48 -23.21 16.00
N PRO A 9 11.25 -24.53 15.94
CA PRO A 9 9.99 -25.11 16.39
C PRO A 9 9.79 -24.88 17.90
N HIS A 10 8.54 -24.73 18.34
CA HIS A 10 8.21 -24.55 19.74
C HIS A 10 8.30 -25.90 20.51
N PRO A 11 9.00 -25.99 21.66
CA PRO A 11 9.23 -27.26 22.36
C PRO A 11 7.96 -28.02 22.77
N LEU A 12 6.93 -27.28 23.18
CA LEU A 12 5.64 -27.83 23.60
C LEU A 12 4.71 -28.20 22.44
N TYR A 13 4.94 -27.64 21.24
CA TYR A 13 4.06 -27.78 20.09
C TYR A 13 4.83 -28.37 18.92
N GLN A 14 5.19 -29.66 19.04
CA GLN A 14 5.97 -30.39 18.03
C GLN A 14 5.14 -30.85 16.81
N GLY A 15 3.91 -30.36 16.63
CA GLY A 15 3.11 -30.62 15.44
C GLY A 15 2.78 -32.09 15.17
N GLY A 16 2.69 -32.94 16.21
CA GLY A 16 2.42 -34.38 16.06
C GLY A 16 3.65 -35.26 15.87
N ILE A 17 4.85 -34.69 16.00
CA ILE A 17 6.13 -35.42 16.01
C ILE A 17 6.34 -36.04 17.40
N GLU A 18 6.80 -37.30 17.47
CA GLU A 18 6.98 -38.04 18.73
C GLU A 18 7.90 -37.30 19.72
N LYS A 19 7.64 -37.48 21.02
CA LYS A 19 8.41 -36.87 22.12
C LYS A 19 9.93 -37.14 22.07
N ASP A 20 10.34 -38.14 21.32
CA ASP A 20 11.73 -38.60 21.18
C ASP A 20 12.45 -38.03 19.94
N CYS A 21 11.83 -37.09 19.21
CA CYS A 21 12.43 -36.54 17.99
C CYS A 21 13.47 -35.45 18.25
N HIS A 22 14.51 -35.48 17.41
CA HIS A 22 15.60 -34.51 17.35
C HIS A 22 15.11 -33.15 16.81
N LEU A 23 14.42 -32.37 17.65
CA LEU A 23 13.89 -31.03 17.34
C LEU A 23 14.89 -30.14 16.56
N PHE A 24 16.16 -30.16 16.99
CA PHE A 24 17.23 -29.42 16.35
C PHE A 24 17.62 -29.95 14.97
N ASP A 25 17.52 -31.26 14.72
CA ASP A 25 17.85 -31.83 13.42
C ASP A 25 16.78 -31.44 12.39
N ILE A 26 15.50 -31.47 12.77
CA ILE A 26 14.40 -31.00 11.91
C ILE A 26 14.52 -29.50 11.63
N TRP A 27 14.84 -28.71 12.65
CA TRP A 27 15.07 -27.29 12.46
C TRP A 27 16.26 -27.03 11.53
N LYS A 28 17.36 -27.76 11.71
CA LYS A 28 18.54 -27.65 10.85
C LYS A 28 18.25 -28.09 9.42
N GLU A 29 17.46 -29.14 9.22
CA GLU A 29 16.99 -29.56 7.89
C GLU A 29 16.15 -28.47 7.21
N ARG A 30 15.20 -27.86 7.94
CA ARG A 30 14.42 -26.72 7.43
C ARG A 30 15.30 -25.54 7.03
N LEU A 31 16.30 -25.22 7.85
CA LEU A 31 17.25 -24.14 7.58
C LEU A 31 18.15 -24.44 6.38
N ASN A 32 18.62 -25.68 6.23
CA ASN A 32 19.41 -26.13 5.07
C ASN A 32 18.63 -26.01 3.76
N ASN A 33 17.31 -26.21 3.79
CA ASN A 33 16.41 -26.09 2.63
C ASN A 33 15.77 -24.70 2.50
N LEU A 34 16.12 -23.75 3.37
CA LEU A 34 15.53 -22.42 3.36
C LEU A 34 16.02 -21.63 2.15
N ILE A 35 15.07 -21.11 1.38
CA ILE A 35 15.33 -20.17 0.29
C ILE A 35 14.53 -18.89 0.60
N PRO A 36 15.18 -17.71 0.63
CA PRO A 36 14.48 -16.43 0.81
C PRO A 36 13.37 -16.26 -0.23
N LEU A 37 12.17 -15.84 0.17
CA LEU A 37 10.99 -15.81 -0.72
C LEU A 37 11.14 -14.85 -1.90
N ASP A 38 11.86 -13.76 -1.70
CA ASP A 38 12.21 -12.79 -2.74
C ASP A 38 13.13 -13.38 -3.83
N TYR A 39 13.84 -14.49 -3.57
CA TYR A 39 14.50 -15.26 -4.63
C TYR A 39 13.50 -15.67 -5.72
N TYR A 40 12.35 -16.23 -5.32
CA TYR A 40 11.32 -16.66 -6.26
C TYR A 40 10.62 -15.46 -6.89
N TRP A 41 10.25 -14.45 -6.11
CA TRP A 41 9.52 -13.29 -6.64
C TRP A 41 10.33 -12.50 -7.66
N MET A 42 11.64 -12.35 -7.46
CA MET A 42 12.51 -11.63 -8.38
C MET A 42 12.78 -12.39 -9.69
N GLN A 43 12.53 -13.70 -9.73
CA GLN A 43 12.53 -14.49 -10.98
C GLN A 43 11.26 -14.26 -11.80
N HIS A 44 10.18 -13.82 -11.15
CA HIS A 44 8.85 -13.66 -11.74
C HIS A 44 8.42 -12.18 -11.74
N GLN A 45 9.21 -11.29 -12.36
CA GLN A 45 8.93 -9.84 -12.41
C GLN A 45 7.68 -9.47 -13.23
N ASN A 46 7.19 -10.39 -14.08
CA ASN A 46 6.00 -10.22 -14.90
C ASN A 46 4.87 -11.11 -14.38
N ARG A 47 3.62 -10.85 -14.81
CA ARG A 47 2.45 -11.66 -14.48
C ARG A 47 2.41 -12.97 -15.28
N ASP A 48 3.37 -13.85 -15.05
CA ASP A 48 3.53 -15.11 -15.75
C ASP A 48 2.73 -16.28 -15.10
N LYS A 49 3.06 -17.53 -15.45
CA LYS A 49 2.40 -18.73 -14.92
C LYS A 49 2.49 -18.84 -13.40
N TYR A 50 3.58 -18.36 -12.78
CA TYR A 50 3.77 -18.43 -11.34
C TYR A 50 2.66 -17.67 -10.59
N TRP A 51 2.37 -16.44 -11.01
CA TRP A 51 1.33 -15.61 -10.38
C TRP A 51 -0.09 -16.01 -10.76
N ARG A 52 -0.31 -16.44 -12.01
CA ARG A 52 -1.64 -16.87 -12.47
C ARG A 52 -2.19 -18.03 -11.67
N HIS A 53 -1.34 -19.01 -11.35
CA HIS A 53 -1.74 -20.22 -10.63
C HIS A 53 -2.50 -19.92 -9.32
N GLY A 54 -2.07 -18.90 -8.56
CA GLY A 54 -2.69 -18.52 -7.29
C GLY A 54 -3.71 -17.39 -7.39
N SER A 55 -4.01 -16.89 -8.58
CA SER A 55 -4.86 -15.71 -8.77
C SER A 55 -6.33 -16.09 -8.94
N ILE A 56 -7.19 -15.60 -8.05
CA ILE A 56 -8.65 -15.83 -8.12
C ILE A 56 -9.30 -15.14 -9.32
N CYS A 57 -8.66 -14.12 -9.91
CA CYS A 57 -9.19 -13.40 -11.06
C CYS A 57 -9.12 -14.20 -12.37
N GLU A 58 -8.52 -15.39 -12.38
CA GLU A 58 -8.56 -16.27 -13.56
C GLU A 58 -9.96 -16.82 -13.81
N ASP A 59 -10.71 -17.15 -12.75
CA ASP A 59 -12.06 -17.69 -12.86
C ASP A 59 -12.80 -17.60 -11.52
N TYR A 60 -13.60 -16.54 -11.35
CA TYR A 60 -14.42 -16.33 -10.15
C TYR A 60 -15.54 -17.37 -10.00
N SER A 61 -16.00 -18.00 -11.09
CA SER A 61 -17.12 -18.95 -11.07
C SER A 61 -16.80 -20.25 -10.32
N LYS A 62 -15.51 -20.55 -10.12
CA LYS A 62 -15.05 -21.70 -9.33
C LYS A 62 -15.34 -21.56 -7.83
N ILE A 63 -15.67 -20.37 -7.36
CA ILE A 63 -16.01 -20.12 -5.95
C ILE A 63 -17.52 -20.23 -5.78
N SER A 64 -17.98 -21.41 -5.36
CA SER A 64 -19.41 -21.70 -5.15
C SER A 64 -19.86 -21.60 -3.69
N CYS A 65 -18.92 -21.50 -2.75
CA CYS A 65 -19.25 -21.37 -1.32
C CYS A 65 -19.61 -19.92 -0.95
N PRO A 66 -20.41 -19.70 0.11
CA PRO A 66 -20.64 -18.38 0.66
C PRO A 66 -19.33 -17.68 1.06
N VAL A 67 -19.18 -16.39 0.74
CA VAL A 67 -17.96 -15.61 1.02
C VAL A 67 -18.24 -14.36 1.86
N LEU A 68 -17.61 -14.27 3.02
CA LEU A 68 -17.51 -13.05 3.82
C LEU A 68 -16.17 -12.36 3.55
N LEU A 69 -16.22 -11.16 2.99
CA LEU A 69 -15.05 -10.35 2.63
C LEU A 69 -14.84 -9.23 3.66
N ILE A 70 -13.64 -9.12 4.21
CA ILE A 70 -13.32 -8.11 5.22
C ILE A 70 -11.99 -7.45 4.83
N GLY A 71 -11.96 -6.12 4.88
CA GLY A 71 -10.76 -5.36 4.54
C GLY A 71 -10.76 -3.94 5.09
N GLY A 72 -9.64 -3.24 4.93
CA GLY A 72 -9.46 -1.87 5.43
C GLY A 72 -8.91 -0.93 4.36
N PHE A 73 -9.23 0.37 4.42
CA PHE A 73 -8.72 1.36 3.46
C PHE A 73 -7.23 1.69 3.63
N SER A 74 -6.68 1.49 4.83
CA SER A 74 -5.24 1.68 5.10
C SER A 74 -4.42 0.41 4.83
N ASP A 75 -5.07 -0.68 4.40
CA ASP A 75 -4.48 -1.95 4.02
C ASP A 75 -4.14 -1.99 2.50
N LEU A 76 -3.08 -2.71 2.15
CA LEU A 76 -2.61 -2.84 0.75
C LEU A 76 -3.59 -3.60 -0.15
N TYR A 77 -4.38 -4.51 0.40
CA TYR A 77 -5.24 -5.43 -0.34
C TYR A 77 -6.67 -4.91 -0.50
N ASN A 78 -6.96 -3.67 -0.10
CA ASN A 78 -8.30 -3.06 -0.14
C ASN A 78 -9.04 -3.25 -1.49
N SER A 79 -8.29 -3.14 -2.59
CA SER A 79 -8.78 -3.17 -3.96
C SER A 79 -9.28 -4.57 -4.36
N SER A 80 -8.82 -5.63 -3.69
CA SER A 80 -9.28 -7.00 -3.94
C SER A 80 -10.74 -7.18 -3.55
N ILE A 81 -11.20 -6.52 -2.48
CA ILE A 81 -12.57 -6.65 -1.99
C ILE A 81 -13.57 -6.08 -3.01
N PHE A 82 -13.28 -4.90 -3.56
CA PHE A 82 -14.10 -4.30 -4.62
C PHE A 82 -14.20 -5.21 -5.85
N ARG A 83 -13.11 -5.85 -6.26
CA ARG A 83 -13.15 -6.79 -7.41
C ARG A 83 -13.98 -8.03 -7.08
N LEU A 84 -13.74 -8.64 -5.92
CA LEU A 84 -14.41 -9.87 -5.51
C LEU A 84 -15.91 -9.66 -5.34
N ILE A 85 -16.32 -8.63 -4.62
CA ILE A 85 -17.74 -8.42 -4.37
C ILE A 85 -18.51 -8.14 -5.67
N ASN A 86 -17.89 -7.52 -6.67
CA ASN A 86 -18.53 -7.29 -7.97
C ASN A 86 -18.58 -8.55 -8.87
N GLN A 87 -17.61 -9.48 -8.75
CA GLN A 87 -17.46 -10.60 -9.69
C GLN A 87 -17.97 -11.95 -9.17
N LEU A 88 -18.06 -12.15 -7.85
CA LEU A 88 -18.57 -13.41 -7.28
C LEU A 88 -20.07 -13.56 -7.52
N GLU A 89 -20.54 -14.76 -7.85
CA GLU A 89 -21.97 -15.05 -8.06
C GLU A 89 -22.62 -15.77 -6.87
N CYS A 90 -21.81 -16.36 -5.99
CA CYS A 90 -22.24 -17.02 -4.77
C CYS A 90 -22.76 -16.02 -3.71
N PRO A 91 -23.44 -16.51 -2.66
CA PRO A 91 -23.81 -15.66 -1.52
C PRO A 91 -22.57 -14.95 -0.96
N LYS A 92 -22.63 -13.63 -0.87
CA LYS A 92 -21.48 -12.80 -0.53
C LYS A 92 -21.88 -11.64 0.35
N ARG A 93 -20.95 -11.20 1.20
CA ARG A 93 -21.05 -9.95 1.96
C ARG A 93 -19.67 -9.34 2.10
N ALA A 94 -19.56 -8.01 2.07
CA ALA A 94 -18.31 -7.33 2.37
C ALA A 94 -18.45 -6.28 3.48
N ILE A 95 -17.37 -6.13 4.26
CA ILE A 95 -17.20 -5.08 5.26
C ILE A 95 -15.85 -4.41 5.03
N LEU A 96 -15.85 -3.10 4.74
CA LEU A 96 -14.62 -2.31 4.57
C LEU A 96 -14.57 -1.18 5.58
N GLY A 97 -13.59 -1.21 6.48
CA GLY A 97 -13.36 -0.16 7.47
C GLY A 97 -12.14 0.72 7.15
N PRO A 98 -11.78 1.65 8.04
CA PRO A 98 -10.60 2.52 7.88
C PRO A 98 -9.25 1.84 8.19
N TRP A 99 -9.29 0.58 8.62
CA TRP A 99 -8.21 -0.19 9.22
C TRP A 99 -6.98 -0.43 8.33
N GLY A 100 -5.84 -0.71 8.97
CA GLY A 100 -4.67 -1.36 8.38
C GLY A 100 -4.75 -2.89 8.37
N HIS A 101 -3.61 -3.56 8.24
CA HIS A 101 -3.43 -5.00 8.10
C HIS A 101 -3.57 -5.77 9.43
N GLN A 102 -4.70 -5.60 10.09
CA GLN A 102 -5.02 -6.21 11.39
C GLN A 102 -6.52 -6.53 11.48
N TRP A 103 -6.91 -7.33 12.46
CA TRP A 103 -8.31 -7.70 12.68
C TRP A 103 -9.18 -6.48 13.03
N PRO A 104 -10.40 -6.34 12.46
CA PRO A 104 -11.21 -5.12 12.59
C PRO A 104 -11.64 -4.73 14.02
N ASP A 105 -11.57 -5.66 14.96
CA ASP A 105 -11.85 -5.46 16.38
C ASP A 105 -10.68 -4.83 17.15
N ASP A 106 -9.47 -4.85 16.60
CA ASP A 106 -8.23 -4.34 17.22
C ASP A 106 -7.44 -3.38 16.29
N ALA A 107 -7.80 -3.31 15.01
CA ALA A 107 -7.03 -2.59 14.01
C ALA A 107 -7.22 -1.07 14.09
N TYR A 108 -6.14 -0.36 13.82
CA TYR A 108 -6.09 1.09 13.68
C TYR A 108 -5.88 1.50 12.22
N PRO A 109 -6.32 2.71 11.81
CA PRO A 109 -7.19 3.61 12.54
C PRO A 109 -8.58 3.01 12.76
N GLY A 110 -9.22 3.38 13.87
CA GLY A 110 -10.62 3.06 14.13
C GLY A 110 -11.62 3.89 13.29
N PRO A 111 -12.93 3.63 13.46
CA PRO A 111 -13.51 2.81 14.54
C PRO A 111 -13.36 1.30 14.32
N GLN A 112 -13.11 0.57 15.41
CA GLN A 112 -13.20 -0.88 15.46
C GLN A 112 -14.66 -1.34 15.50
N ILE A 113 -14.91 -2.60 15.13
CA ILE A 113 -16.26 -3.19 15.07
C ILE A 113 -16.34 -4.52 15.79
N GLY A 114 -17.57 -5.00 16.03
CA GLY A 114 -17.87 -6.36 16.50
C GLY A 114 -17.53 -7.47 15.49
N PHE A 115 -16.25 -7.62 15.14
CA PHE A 115 -15.79 -8.58 14.13
C PHE A 115 -16.07 -10.03 14.53
N LEU A 116 -15.79 -10.40 15.78
CA LEU A 116 -16.04 -11.76 16.26
C LEU A 116 -17.54 -12.09 16.22
N GLN A 117 -18.38 -11.14 16.63
CA GLN A 117 -19.83 -11.30 16.58
C GLN A 117 -20.34 -11.46 15.15
N GLU A 118 -19.80 -10.69 14.20
CA GLU A 118 -20.11 -10.84 12.78
C GLU A 118 -19.75 -12.25 12.27
N LEU A 119 -18.56 -12.75 12.63
CA LEU A 119 -18.06 -14.07 12.21
C LEU A 119 -18.90 -15.21 12.81
N VAL A 120 -19.24 -15.14 14.10
CA VAL A 120 -20.08 -16.16 14.75
C VAL A 120 -21.45 -16.23 14.07
N GLN A 121 -22.09 -15.08 13.82
CA GLN A 121 -23.39 -15.08 13.16
C GLN A 121 -23.32 -15.62 11.72
N TRP A 122 -22.26 -15.28 10.97
CA TRP A 122 -22.04 -15.83 9.62
C TRP A 122 -21.88 -17.35 9.64
N LEU A 123 -21.04 -17.87 10.54
CA LEU A 123 -20.77 -19.31 10.65
C LEU A 123 -22.01 -20.07 11.13
N ASP A 124 -22.74 -19.55 12.11
CA ASP A 124 -23.99 -20.16 12.58
C ASP A 124 -25.02 -20.30 11.44
N TYR A 125 -25.13 -19.28 10.58
CA TYR A 125 -26.06 -19.30 9.45
C TYR A 125 -25.61 -20.28 8.35
N TYR A 126 -24.41 -20.11 7.80
CA TYR A 126 -23.98 -20.87 6.61
C TYR A 126 -23.41 -22.26 6.91
N ILE A 127 -22.89 -22.49 8.11
CA ILE A 127 -22.25 -23.78 8.48
C ILE A 127 -23.19 -24.62 9.37
N LYS A 128 -23.87 -23.99 10.34
CA LYS A 128 -24.78 -24.72 11.24
C LYS A 128 -26.24 -24.71 10.79
N GLY A 129 -26.61 -23.88 9.81
CA GLY A 129 -27.99 -23.77 9.33
C GLY A 129 -28.94 -23.11 10.32
N ILE A 130 -28.42 -22.32 11.26
CA ILE A 130 -29.22 -21.62 12.27
C ILE A 130 -29.73 -20.32 11.67
N ASP A 131 -31.05 -20.17 11.58
CA ASP A 131 -31.66 -18.89 11.20
C ASP A 131 -31.56 -17.89 12.36
N ASN A 132 -30.50 -17.10 12.33
CA ASN A 132 -30.23 -15.97 13.21
C ASN A 132 -30.50 -14.62 12.51
N GLY A 133 -31.23 -14.63 11.38
CA GLY A 133 -31.51 -13.44 10.57
C GLY A 133 -30.34 -12.95 9.72
N TYR A 134 -29.20 -13.63 9.69
CA TYR A 134 -28.01 -13.17 8.94
C TYR A 134 -28.26 -13.04 7.43
N GLY A 135 -29.13 -13.87 6.86
CA GLY A 135 -29.53 -13.77 5.45
C GLY A 135 -30.18 -12.44 5.05
N ASN A 136 -30.64 -11.64 6.03
CA ASN A 136 -31.22 -10.31 5.80
C ASN A 136 -30.21 -9.16 5.90
N LYS A 137 -28.95 -9.44 6.24
CA LYS A 137 -27.92 -8.41 6.32
C LYS A 137 -27.60 -7.80 4.96
N GLN A 138 -27.18 -6.55 4.98
CA GLN A 138 -26.77 -5.80 3.79
C GLN A 138 -25.65 -6.54 3.04
N ILE A 139 -25.59 -6.44 1.71
CA ILE A 139 -24.54 -7.07 0.93
C ILE A 139 -23.18 -6.40 1.14
N LEU A 140 -23.17 -5.10 1.48
CA LEU A 140 -21.96 -4.32 1.69
C LEU A 140 -22.16 -3.32 2.83
N SER A 141 -21.21 -3.30 3.76
CA SER A 141 -21.01 -2.22 4.74
C SER A 141 -19.65 -1.58 4.49
N VAL A 142 -19.58 -0.26 4.36
CA VAL A 142 -18.32 0.44 4.13
C VAL A 142 -18.25 1.72 4.96
N PHE A 143 -17.08 1.99 5.54
CA PHE A 143 -16.82 3.22 6.26
C PHE A 143 -16.42 4.32 5.26
N GLN A 144 -17.31 5.27 5.03
CA GLN A 144 -17.05 6.41 4.17
C GLN A 144 -16.19 7.42 4.92
N LEU A 145 -14.96 7.62 4.45
CA LEU A 145 -13.99 8.53 5.05
C LEU A 145 -14.37 9.99 4.81
N HIS A 146 -14.18 10.84 5.82
CA HIS A 146 -14.28 12.29 5.73
C HIS A 146 -12.90 12.90 5.98
N PRO A 147 -12.08 13.10 4.93
CA PRO A 147 -10.69 13.51 5.07
C PRO A 147 -10.60 14.88 5.75
N ASN A 148 -9.65 15.03 6.65
CA ASN A 148 -9.47 16.26 7.41
C ASN A 148 -7.99 16.44 7.80
N ILE A 149 -7.65 17.63 8.27
CA ILE A 149 -6.25 18.02 8.57
C ILE A 149 -5.70 17.32 9.82
N ASP A 150 -6.54 16.83 10.73
CA ASP A 150 -6.10 16.13 11.94
C ASP A 150 -5.50 14.76 11.61
N GLU A 151 -5.79 14.23 10.41
CA GLU A 151 -5.26 12.97 9.89
C GLU A 151 -3.90 13.13 9.16
N LEU A 152 -3.33 14.35 9.09
CA LEU A 152 -2.02 14.62 8.46
C LEU A 152 -0.84 14.27 9.36
N HIS A 153 -0.95 13.14 10.06
CA HIS A 153 0.05 12.63 10.98
C HIS A 153 0.41 11.19 10.59
N SER A 154 1.66 10.78 10.78
CA SER A 154 2.10 9.43 10.39
C SER A 154 1.46 8.33 11.23
N ILE A 155 1.02 8.66 12.45
CA ILE A 155 0.27 7.78 13.35
C ILE A 155 -1.15 8.33 13.48
N VAL A 156 -2.16 7.54 13.09
CA VAL A 156 -3.57 7.94 13.13
C VAL A 156 -4.34 6.90 13.92
N LYS A 157 -4.99 7.32 15.01
CA LYS A 157 -5.73 6.40 15.90
C LYS A 157 -7.16 6.17 15.44
N GLU A 158 -7.77 7.15 14.82
CA GLU A 158 -9.15 7.11 14.38
C GLU A 158 -9.28 7.97 13.14
N ARG A 159 -10.11 7.54 12.18
CA ARG A 159 -10.49 8.37 11.04
C ARG A 159 -11.93 8.84 11.17
N LYS A 160 -12.19 10.06 10.72
CA LYS A 160 -13.54 10.59 10.66
C LYS A 160 -14.28 10.05 9.46
N GLY A 161 -15.58 9.83 9.64
CA GLY A 161 -16.41 9.20 8.63
C GLY A 161 -17.72 8.71 9.21
N LYS A 162 -18.45 7.93 8.41
CA LYS A 162 -19.69 7.25 8.79
C LYS A 162 -19.78 5.89 8.11
N TRP A 163 -20.48 4.96 8.74
CA TRP A 163 -20.82 3.69 8.10
C TRP A 163 -22.01 3.88 7.16
N ILE A 164 -21.86 3.36 5.94
CA ILE A 164 -22.93 3.26 4.94
C ILE A 164 -23.14 1.80 4.55
N HIS A 165 -24.40 1.41 4.35
CA HIS A 165 -24.79 0.03 4.08
C HIS A 165 -25.68 -0.07 2.84
N PHE A 166 -25.46 -1.12 2.06
CA PHE A 166 -26.14 -1.36 0.81
C PHE A 166 -26.88 -2.69 0.81
N ASN A 167 -28.19 -2.68 0.50
CA ASN A 167 -28.97 -3.91 0.30
C ASN A 167 -28.62 -4.62 -1.01
N SER A 168 -28.16 -3.86 -2.01
CA SER A 168 -27.70 -4.34 -3.31
C SER A 168 -26.44 -3.57 -3.69
N LEU A 169 -25.55 -4.15 -4.48
CA LEU A 169 -24.31 -3.45 -4.87
C LEU A 169 -24.63 -2.11 -5.53
N PRO A 170 -23.97 -1.02 -5.10
CA PRO A 170 -24.22 0.28 -5.69
C PRO A 170 -23.73 0.30 -7.13
N SER A 171 -24.46 1.02 -7.99
CA SER A 171 -23.91 1.50 -9.24
C SER A 171 -22.97 2.66 -8.96
N TYR A 172 -21.81 2.68 -9.60
CA TYR A 172 -20.89 3.84 -9.55
C TYR A 172 -20.80 4.46 -10.96
N PRO A 173 -21.72 5.37 -11.34
CA PRO A 173 -21.56 6.15 -12.56
C PRO A 173 -20.25 6.94 -12.47
N TYR A 174 -19.48 6.89 -13.55
CA TYR A 174 -18.21 7.58 -13.64
C TYR A 174 -18.43 9.04 -14.05
N GLU A 175 -17.89 9.98 -13.28
CA GLU A 175 -17.81 11.38 -13.66
C GLU A 175 -16.44 11.72 -14.26
N HIS A 176 -16.43 12.50 -15.34
CA HIS A 176 -15.24 12.78 -16.12
C HIS A 176 -14.81 14.25 -15.98
N PHE A 177 -13.59 14.47 -15.50
CA PHE A 177 -12.92 15.77 -15.43
C PHE A 177 -11.92 15.88 -16.59
N GLN A 178 -12.18 16.82 -17.51
CA GLN A 178 -11.33 17.11 -18.68
C GLN A 178 -10.69 18.51 -18.58
N ARG A 179 -9.72 18.79 -19.45
CA ARG A 179 -9.01 20.10 -19.54
C ARG A 179 -9.85 21.23 -20.19
N ASN A 180 -11.17 21.26 -20.01
CA ASN A 180 -11.97 22.43 -20.33
C ASN A 180 -12.65 22.94 -19.05
N ASP A 181 -12.31 24.17 -18.69
CA ASP A 181 -12.90 25.04 -17.64
C ASP A 181 -12.63 24.74 -16.15
N HIS A 182 -12.08 23.58 -15.74
CA HIS A 182 -11.98 23.28 -14.29
C HIS A 182 -10.63 22.84 -13.71
N LEU A 183 -9.60 22.45 -14.50
CA LEU A 183 -8.28 22.08 -13.96
C LEU A 183 -7.24 23.16 -14.28
N ILE A 184 -6.88 23.98 -13.28
CA ILE A 184 -5.86 25.03 -13.34
C ILE A 184 -4.48 24.41 -13.13
N TYR A 185 -3.57 24.70 -14.05
CA TYR A 185 -2.15 24.40 -13.94
C TYR A 185 -1.44 25.44 -13.05
N LYS A 186 -0.68 24.99 -12.05
CA LYS A 186 0.16 25.89 -11.23
C LYS A 186 1.62 25.44 -11.28
N ASN A 187 2.35 25.84 -12.32
CA ASN A 187 3.79 26.00 -12.20
C ASN A 187 4.34 27.01 -13.23
N GLN A 188 4.81 28.14 -12.72
CA GLN A 188 5.53 29.23 -13.40
C GLN A 188 4.73 30.22 -14.28
N GLN A 189 4.82 31.50 -13.89
CA GLN A 189 4.27 32.74 -14.47
C GLN A 189 2.77 32.74 -14.82
N ILE A 190 1.96 33.20 -13.85
CA ILE A 190 0.61 33.69 -14.07
C ILE A 190 0.73 35.11 -14.66
N ASP A 191 0.37 35.30 -15.93
CA ASP A 191 -0.04 36.62 -16.40
C ASP A 191 -1.49 36.81 -15.95
N THR A 192 -1.66 37.56 -14.87
CA THR A 192 -2.98 37.84 -14.30
C THR A 192 -3.75 38.78 -15.21
N LYS A 193 -4.65 38.24 -16.03
CA LYS A 193 -5.85 38.97 -16.44
C LYS A 193 -7.09 38.17 -16.07
N GLN A 194 -7.76 38.68 -15.04
CA GLN A 194 -9.16 38.47 -14.64
C GLN A 194 -9.93 37.43 -15.47
N ILE A 195 -10.14 36.24 -14.91
CA ILE A 195 -11.23 35.37 -15.36
C ILE A 195 -12.46 35.74 -14.52
N GLN A 196 -13.30 36.57 -15.13
CA GLN A 196 -14.60 36.97 -14.62
C GLN A 196 -15.64 35.94 -15.10
N TYR A 197 -16.47 35.46 -14.18
CA TYR A 197 -17.58 34.52 -14.41
C TYR A 197 -18.45 34.92 -15.61
N TYR A 198 -18.48 34.10 -16.67
CA TYR A 198 -19.56 34.09 -17.65
C TYR A 198 -19.77 32.69 -18.25
N LEU A 199 -21.01 32.20 -18.13
CA LEU A 199 -21.62 31.22 -19.02
C LEU A 199 -21.67 31.82 -20.43
N SER A 200 -20.70 31.51 -21.28
CA SER A 200 -20.84 31.61 -22.74
C SER A 200 -19.65 30.94 -23.44
N PHE A 201 -19.95 30.05 -24.38
CA PHE A 201 -18.99 29.51 -25.35
C PHE A 201 -18.17 30.64 -25.98
N GLN A 202 -16.88 30.69 -25.66
CA GLN A 202 -15.89 31.35 -26.49
C GLN A 202 -14.57 30.58 -26.38
N LEU A 203 -14.24 29.89 -27.48
CA LEU A 203 -12.96 29.22 -27.74
C LEU A 203 -11.81 30.21 -27.50
N CYS A 204 -11.23 30.20 -26.31
CA CYS A 204 -9.94 30.82 -26.07
C CYS A 204 -8.86 29.81 -26.45
N HIS A 205 -8.49 29.80 -27.73
CA HIS A 205 -7.33 29.09 -28.29
C HIS A 205 -6.04 29.62 -27.65
N SER A 206 -5.67 29.10 -26.48
CA SER A 206 -4.29 29.19 -25.97
C SER A 206 -3.52 27.92 -26.36
N ILE A 207 -2.56 28.14 -27.25
CA ILE A 207 -1.84 27.19 -28.12
C ILE A 207 -0.77 26.41 -27.34
N TRP A 208 -1.14 25.68 -26.30
CA TRP A 208 -0.22 24.76 -25.62
C TRP A 208 -0.66 23.31 -25.88
N THR A 209 -0.08 22.73 -26.93
CA THR A 209 -0.34 21.35 -27.39
C THR A 209 0.31 20.28 -26.50
N SER A 210 1.27 20.66 -25.65
CA SER A 210 1.99 19.73 -24.77
C SER A 210 2.61 20.46 -23.58
N PHE A 211 2.64 19.81 -22.42
CA PHE A 211 3.45 20.22 -21.27
C PHE A 211 4.60 19.24 -21.09
N THR A 212 5.83 19.71 -21.24
CA THR A 212 7.02 18.92 -20.89
C THR A 212 7.21 18.99 -19.38
N TYR A 213 7.04 17.86 -18.69
CA TYR A 213 7.35 17.77 -17.28
C TYR A 213 8.64 16.97 -17.06
N ARG A 214 9.65 17.64 -16.51
CA ARG A 214 10.99 17.09 -16.37
C ARG A 214 11.15 16.53 -14.95
N ILE A 215 11.29 15.20 -14.89
CA ILE A 215 11.89 14.37 -13.83
C ILE A 215 11.55 14.82 -12.40
N SER A 216 10.74 14.04 -11.70
CA SER A 216 10.64 14.15 -10.25
C SER A 216 11.95 13.69 -9.60
N PRO A 217 12.51 14.45 -8.64
CA PRO A 217 13.61 14.00 -7.81
C PRO A 217 13.34 12.64 -7.17
N GLN A 218 14.38 11.84 -6.98
CA GLN A 218 14.26 10.46 -6.51
C GLN A 218 13.69 10.35 -5.10
N GLU A 219 13.76 11.40 -4.29
CA GLU A 219 13.14 11.48 -2.96
C GLU A 219 11.63 11.76 -2.95
N THR A 220 11.01 11.90 -4.13
CA THR A 220 9.56 12.07 -4.23
C THR A 220 8.86 10.83 -3.67
N GLY A 221 7.89 11.01 -2.78
CA GLY A 221 7.13 9.93 -2.16
C GLY A 221 7.46 9.68 -0.69
N LEU A 222 8.40 10.41 -0.09
CA LEU A 222 8.72 10.23 1.33
C LEU A 222 7.51 10.48 2.24
N SER A 223 6.56 11.35 1.84
CA SER A 223 5.34 11.67 2.59
C SER A 223 4.17 10.73 2.32
N SER A 224 4.38 9.66 1.56
CA SER A 224 3.34 8.69 1.17
C SER A 224 2.86 7.74 2.27
N GLY A 225 3.52 7.74 3.44
CA GLY A 225 3.32 6.75 4.48
C GLY A 225 3.99 5.42 4.11
N ASN A 226 3.42 4.31 4.59
CA ASN A 226 3.80 2.96 4.19
C ASN A 226 2.78 2.42 3.17
N LEU A 227 3.24 1.49 2.32
CA LEU A 227 2.35 0.87 1.33
C LEU A 227 1.34 -0.08 1.98
N LEU A 228 1.79 -0.83 2.98
CA LEU A 228 0.99 -1.66 3.87
C LEU A 228 1.01 -1.02 5.25
N GLY A 229 -0.09 -0.40 5.68
CA GLY A 229 -0.23 -0.01 7.08
C GLY A 229 -0.53 -1.25 7.91
N LEU A 230 0.26 -1.54 8.94
CA LEU A 230 0.10 -2.74 9.76
C LEU A 230 -1.13 -2.66 10.68
N GLY A 231 -1.64 -1.46 10.94
CA GLY A 231 -2.84 -1.26 11.72
C GLY A 231 -2.65 -1.37 13.23
N PHE A 232 -1.42 -1.18 13.72
CA PHE A 232 -1.14 -1.00 15.15
C PHE A 232 -1.20 0.47 15.54
N ILE A 233 -1.62 0.76 16.77
CA ILE A 233 -1.93 2.12 17.26
C ILE A 233 -0.75 3.11 17.21
N ASP A 234 0.48 2.62 17.27
CA ASP A 234 1.70 3.39 17.43
C ASP A 234 2.63 3.33 16.20
N LYS A 235 2.22 2.63 15.13
CA LYS A 235 3.04 2.50 13.92
C LYS A 235 2.85 3.71 12.99
N PRO A 236 3.95 4.35 12.53
CA PRO A 236 3.90 5.56 11.70
C PRO A 236 3.66 5.21 10.22
N ASP A 237 2.53 4.57 9.94
CA ASP A 237 2.20 3.99 8.63
C ASP A 237 1.44 4.93 7.69
N HIS A 238 0.86 6.01 8.19
CA HIS A 238 -0.06 6.85 7.43
C HIS A 238 0.65 7.96 6.64
N PRO A 239 0.08 8.36 5.49
CA PRO A 239 0.59 9.50 4.72
C PRO A 239 0.46 10.79 5.54
N THR A 240 1.50 11.63 5.46
CA THR A 240 1.50 12.98 6.03
C THR A 240 1.03 13.98 4.97
N ASP A 241 1.13 15.29 5.26
CA ASP A 241 0.85 16.33 4.28
C ASP A 241 1.66 16.14 3.00
N GLN A 242 0.97 16.14 1.85
CA GLN A 242 1.53 15.85 0.54
C GLN A 242 2.24 17.05 -0.10
N ARG A 243 2.19 18.25 0.50
CA ARG A 243 2.76 19.47 -0.08
C ARG A 243 4.23 19.35 -0.51
N GLU A 244 5.05 18.63 0.25
CA GLU A 244 6.46 18.43 -0.12
C GLU A 244 6.59 17.64 -1.44
N ASP A 245 5.83 16.55 -1.56
CA ASP A 245 5.84 15.72 -2.75
C ASP A 245 5.12 16.41 -3.92
N ASP A 246 4.09 17.23 -3.65
CA ASP A 246 3.44 18.08 -4.65
C ASP A 246 4.42 19.08 -5.27
N GLY A 247 5.28 19.69 -4.45
CA GLY A 247 6.34 20.59 -4.92
C GLY A 247 7.37 19.92 -5.84
N ARG A 248 7.45 18.59 -5.79
CA ARG A 248 8.32 17.73 -6.62
C ARG A 248 7.58 17.07 -7.79
N SER A 249 6.34 17.47 -8.05
CA SER A 249 5.43 16.81 -8.98
C SER A 249 4.75 17.80 -9.94
N LEU A 250 4.26 17.30 -11.07
CA LEU A 250 3.38 18.07 -11.96
C LEU A 250 1.97 18.08 -11.38
N CYS A 251 1.47 19.24 -10.97
CA CYS A 251 0.17 19.34 -10.31
C CYS A 251 -0.87 20.04 -11.19
N PHE A 252 -2.04 19.41 -11.33
CA PHE A 252 -3.27 19.98 -11.88
C PHE A 252 -4.28 20.11 -10.77
N GLU A 253 -4.91 21.27 -10.61
CA GLU A 253 -5.81 21.55 -9.49
C GLU A 253 -7.18 21.99 -9.97
N SER A 254 -8.24 21.48 -9.35
CA SER A 254 -9.60 21.86 -9.72
C SER A 254 -9.94 23.28 -9.24
N LEU A 255 -11.00 23.86 -9.82
CA LEU A 255 -11.78 24.87 -9.10
C LEU A 255 -12.35 24.28 -7.79
N PRO A 256 -12.68 25.13 -6.79
CA PRO A 256 -13.33 24.65 -5.58
C PRO A 256 -14.58 23.85 -5.92
N LEU A 257 -14.78 22.71 -5.26
CA LEU A 257 -15.96 21.87 -5.47
C LEU A 257 -17.21 22.65 -5.04
N HIS A 258 -18.26 22.59 -5.85
CA HIS A 258 -19.51 23.35 -5.61
C HIS A 258 -20.53 22.61 -4.74
N HIS A 259 -20.29 21.33 -4.46
CA HIS A 259 -21.09 20.46 -3.60
C HIS A 259 -20.18 19.36 -3.05
N ASP A 260 -20.69 18.57 -2.11
CA ASP A 260 -19.97 17.41 -1.59
C ASP A 260 -19.91 16.30 -2.64
N TYR A 261 -18.73 15.72 -2.84
CA TYR A 261 -18.53 14.60 -3.77
C TYR A 261 -18.31 13.31 -2.99
N GLU A 262 -19.28 12.41 -3.04
CA GLU A 262 -19.17 11.06 -2.50
C GLU A 262 -18.55 10.14 -3.56
N LEU A 263 -17.36 9.61 -3.28
CA LEU A 263 -16.64 8.69 -4.16
C LEU A 263 -16.71 7.27 -3.60
N PHE A 264 -17.01 6.28 -4.44
CA PHE A 264 -16.99 4.87 -4.10
C PHE A 264 -16.53 4.01 -5.29
N GLY A 265 -15.33 3.45 -5.21
CA GLY A 265 -14.75 2.61 -6.27
C GLY A 265 -13.33 3.04 -6.66
N PHE A 266 -12.95 2.80 -7.91
CA PHE A 266 -11.60 3.10 -8.43
C PHE A 266 -11.56 4.39 -9.25
N PRO A 267 -10.90 5.46 -8.77
CA PRO A 267 -10.52 6.57 -9.63
C PRO A 267 -9.50 6.10 -10.67
N PHE A 268 -9.52 6.68 -11.86
CA PHE A 268 -8.48 6.42 -12.86
C PHE A 268 -8.22 7.67 -13.69
N VAL A 269 -7.03 7.75 -14.29
CA VAL A 269 -6.67 8.82 -15.21
C VAL A 269 -6.23 8.25 -16.55
N LYS A 270 -6.75 8.81 -17.63
CA LYS A 270 -6.27 8.59 -19.00
C LYS A 270 -5.33 9.73 -19.38
N LEU A 271 -4.13 9.38 -19.80
CA LEU A 271 -3.08 10.34 -20.16
C LEU A 271 -2.54 10.01 -21.54
N ASN A 272 -2.23 11.04 -22.31
CA ASN A 272 -1.35 10.90 -23.47
C ASN A 272 0.03 11.36 -23.06
N LEU A 273 1.02 10.49 -23.17
CA LEU A 273 2.38 10.81 -22.76
C LEU A 273 3.41 10.21 -23.71
N SER A 274 4.57 10.83 -23.77
CA SER A 274 5.77 10.25 -24.39
C SER A 274 6.91 10.22 -23.38
N SER A 275 7.83 9.28 -23.56
CA SER A 275 9.05 9.16 -22.74
C SER A 275 10.27 9.38 -23.61
N ASN A 276 11.26 10.10 -23.10
CA ASN A 276 12.57 10.22 -23.77
C ASN A 276 13.45 8.96 -23.60
N SER A 277 12.95 7.93 -22.93
CA SER A 277 13.64 6.66 -22.71
C SER A 277 12.74 5.47 -23.03
N LYS A 278 13.37 4.29 -23.19
CA LYS A 278 12.68 3.03 -23.47
C LYS A 278 11.85 2.47 -22.30
N ASN A 279 12.02 3.07 -21.12
CA ASN A 279 11.32 2.72 -19.90
C ASN A 279 10.74 4.02 -19.31
N GLY A 280 9.89 3.91 -18.31
CA GLY A 280 9.45 5.04 -17.51
C GLY A 280 8.44 4.63 -16.45
N LEU A 281 8.37 5.41 -15.39
CA LEU A 281 7.41 5.24 -14.31
C LEU A 281 6.52 6.48 -14.26
N ILE A 282 5.22 6.27 -14.14
CA ILE A 282 4.29 7.35 -13.80
C ILE A 282 3.55 7.01 -12.51
N CYS A 283 3.65 7.91 -11.55
CA CYS A 283 2.98 7.85 -10.26
C CYS A 283 1.96 8.96 -10.21
N VAL A 284 0.70 8.60 -9.96
CA VAL A 284 -0.44 9.50 -9.94
C VAL A 284 -0.97 9.55 -8.51
N ARG A 285 -1.06 10.75 -7.94
CA ARG A 285 -1.72 10.97 -6.65
C ARG A 285 -2.94 11.85 -6.85
N LEU A 286 -4.06 11.42 -6.30
CA LEU A 286 -5.26 12.23 -6.12
C LEU A 286 -5.24 12.75 -4.69
N CYS A 287 -5.15 14.07 -4.55
CA CYS A 287 -5.12 14.75 -3.26
C CYS A 287 -6.32 15.69 -3.12
N MET A 288 -6.82 15.84 -1.90
CA MET A 288 -7.75 16.90 -1.52
C MET A 288 -6.95 18.05 -0.92
N ILE A 289 -7.15 19.25 -1.47
CA ILE A 289 -6.60 20.49 -0.92
C ILE A 289 -7.66 21.12 -0.03
N GLU A 290 -7.37 21.16 1.26
CA GLU A 290 -8.25 21.83 2.23
C GLU A 290 -8.12 23.35 2.09
N GLU A 291 -9.25 24.05 2.14
CA GLU A 291 -9.33 25.46 1.76
C GLU A 291 -8.57 26.39 2.73
N LYS A 292 -8.68 26.17 4.04
CA LYS A 292 -8.17 27.09 5.06
C LYS A 292 -6.67 26.97 5.30
N SER A 293 -6.15 25.74 5.41
CA SER A 293 -4.75 25.45 5.68
C SER A 293 -3.93 25.29 4.40
N SER A 294 -4.60 25.12 3.25
CA SER A 294 -3.97 24.70 1.98
C SER A 294 -3.20 23.39 2.10
N SER A 295 -3.53 22.55 3.10
CA SER A 295 -2.93 21.23 3.28
C SER A 295 -3.35 20.29 2.16
N SER A 296 -2.43 19.41 1.75
CA SER A 296 -2.67 18.43 0.71
C SER A 296 -2.82 17.04 1.33
N ILE A 297 -4.04 16.51 1.31
CA ILE A 297 -4.40 15.22 1.92
C ILE A 297 -4.46 14.16 0.83
N LEU A 298 -3.71 13.06 0.96
CA LEU A 298 -3.73 11.96 -0.01
C LEU A 298 -5.08 11.22 0.06
N ILE A 299 -5.80 11.17 -1.05
CA ILE A 299 -7.07 10.43 -1.18
C ILE A 299 -6.83 9.07 -1.82
N SER A 300 -6.10 9.05 -2.92
CA SER A 300 -5.74 7.80 -3.60
C SER A 300 -4.47 7.96 -4.41
N ARG A 301 -3.86 6.84 -4.79
CA ARG A 301 -2.66 6.79 -5.63
C ARG A 301 -2.73 5.63 -6.60
N GLY A 302 -2.06 5.78 -7.74
CA GLY A 302 -1.93 4.77 -8.79
C GLY A 302 -0.55 4.87 -9.39
N ILE A 303 0.05 3.73 -9.72
CA ILE A 303 1.42 3.67 -10.24
C ILE A 303 1.43 2.75 -11.44
N LEU A 304 2.08 3.19 -12.52
CA LEU A 304 2.25 2.40 -13.73
C LEU A 304 3.70 2.45 -14.20
N ASN A 305 4.36 1.29 -14.24
CA ASN A 305 5.53 1.11 -15.09
C ASN A 305 5.04 1.12 -16.55
N LEU A 306 5.49 2.10 -17.32
CA LEU A 306 5.00 2.35 -18.67
C LEU A 306 5.30 1.20 -19.63
N THR A 307 6.26 0.32 -19.35
CA THR A 307 6.48 -0.88 -20.17
C THR A 307 5.33 -1.89 -20.07
N HIS A 308 4.50 -1.78 -19.02
CA HIS A 308 3.33 -2.62 -18.79
C HIS A 308 2.02 -1.97 -19.26
N TYR A 309 2.05 -0.81 -19.94
CA TYR A 309 0.85 -0.06 -20.34
C TYR A 309 -0.19 -0.87 -21.13
N LYS A 310 0.25 -1.90 -21.88
CA LYS A 310 -0.61 -2.83 -22.62
C LYS A 310 -0.85 -4.15 -21.88
N SER A 311 0.14 -4.65 -21.15
CA SER A 311 0.08 -5.98 -20.53
C SER A 311 1.06 -6.12 -19.38
N HIS A 312 0.58 -6.69 -18.26
CA HIS A 312 1.45 -7.13 -17.17
C HIS A 312 2.13 -8.48 -17.43
N GLU A 313 1.59 -9.29 -18.36
CA GLU A 313 2.15 -10.60 -18.73
C GLU A 313 3.28 -10.46 -19.78
N HIS A 314 3.10 -9.54 -20.72
CA HIS A 314 4.03 -9.30 -21.82
C HIS A 314 4.44 -7.82 -21.89
N PRO A 315 5.24 -7.32 -20.93
CA PRO A 315 5.72 -5.94 -20.99
C PRO A 315 6.63 -5.72 -22.20
N GLN A 316 6.61 -4.50 -22.71
CA GLN A 316 7.37 -4.08 -23.90
C GLN A 316 8.07 -2.76 -23.63
N GLN A 317 9.29 -2.63 -24.13
CA GLN A 317 9.98 -1.34 -24.13
C GLN A 317 9.20 -0.31 -24.96
N LEU A 318 9.26 0.94 -24.52
CA LEU A 318 8.75 2.08 -25.26
C LEU A 318 9.69 2.42 -26.42
N ASN A 319 9.12 2.93 -27.50
CA ASN A 319 9.85 3.73 -28.46
C ASN A 319 10.00 5.15 -27.91
N VAL A 320 11.21 5.68 -28.04
CA VAL A 320 11.53 7.03 -27.57
C VAL A 320 10.68 8.06 -28.31
N ASP A 321 10.09 8.97 -27.54
CA ASP A 321 9.24 10.09 -27.98
C ASP A 321 7.95 9.72 -28.72
N GLU A 322 7.62 8.43 -28.83
CA GLU A 322 6.30 8.00 -29.28
C GLU A 322 5.23 8.36 -28.24
N ILE A 323 4.05 8.78 -28.72
CA ILE A 323 2.92 9.15 -27.86
C ILE A 323 2.09 7.90 -27.57
N TYR A 324 1.95 7.58 -26.28
CA TYR A 324 1.15 6.49 -25.77
C TYR A 324 -0.09 7.03 -25.06
N ASN A 325 -1.25 6.42 -25.33
CA ASN A 325 -2.44 6.57 -24.49
C ASN A 325 -2.38 5.51 -23.38
N VAL A 326 -2.31 5.97 -22.14
CA VAL A 326 -2.20 5.09 -20.97
C VAL A 326 -3.30 5.38 -19.97
N GLU A 327 -3.77 4.33 -19.30
CA GLU A 327 -4.71 4.43 -18.19
C GLU A 327 -3.99 4.04 -16.89
N VAL A 328 -4.01 4.94 -15.90
CA VAL A 328 -3.51 4.65 -14.56
C VAL A 328 -4.69 4.56 -13.63
N THR A 329 -4.99 3.33 -13.17
CA THR A 329 -6.01 3.09 -12.14
C THR A 329 -5.40 3.36 -10.75
N LEU A 330 -6.12 4.11 -9.93
CA LEU A 330 -5.75 4.41 -8.55
C LEU A 330 -6.43 3.42 -7.59
N SER A 331 -5.92 3.29 -6.37
CA SER A 331 -6.51 2.44 -5.33
C SER A 331 -7.97 2.79 -5.05
N GLY A 332 -8.76 1.77 -4.70
CA GLY A 332 -10.19 1.93 -4.39
C GLY A 332 -10.43 2.82 -3.16
N VAL A 333 -11.47 3.65 -3.21
CA VAL A 333 -11.84 4.60 -2.15
C VAL A 333 -13.31 4.50 -1.77
N CYS A 334 -13.62 4.88 -0.53
CA CYS A 334 -14.95 5.33 -0.12
C CYS A 334 -14.76 6.62 0.70
N VAL A 335 -15.05 7.77 0.11
CA VAL A 335 -14.72 9.07 0.70
C VAL A 335 -15.79 10.10 0.36
N CYS A 336 -16.09 11.02 1.28
CA CYS A 336 -16.86 12.22 1.02
C CYS A 336 -15.92 13.43 1.03
N LEU A 337 -15.83 14.11 -0.12
CA LEU A 337 -15.03 15.31 -0.29
C LEU A 337 -15.95 16.52 -0.08
N PRO A 338 -15.66 17.40 0.90
CA PRO A 338 -16.54 18.52 1.20
C PRO A 338 -16.52 19.59 0.12
N THR A 339 -17.64 20.28 -0.04
CA THR A 339 -17.76 21.53 -0.79
C THR A 339 -16.66 22.53 -0.40
N GLY A 340 -16.17 23.31 -1.37
CA GLY A 340 -15.12 24.31 -1.17
C GLY A 340 -13.68 23.78 -1.27
N CYS A 341 -13.44 22.48 -1.01
CA CYS A 341 -12.12 21.91 -1.22
C CYS A 341 -11.75 21.88 -2.72
N ARG A 342 -10.47 21.63 -3.03
CA ARG A 342 -10.02 21.41 -4.41
C ARG A 342 -9.45 20.01 -4.55
N LEU A 343 -9.58 19.45 -5.75
CA LEU A 343 -8.90 18.24 -6.14
C LEU A 343 -7.56 18.59 -6.77
N ARG A 344 -6.50 17.88 -6.39
CA ARG A 344 -5.21 17.96 -7.05
C ARG A 344 -4.82 16.61 -7.61
N LEU A 345 -4.53 16.57 -8.91
CA LEU A 345 -3.87 15.47 -9.58
C LEU A 345 -2.38 15.76 -9.65
N SER A 346 -1.57 14.96 -8.95
CA SER A 346 -0.12 15.10 -8.91
C SER A 346 0.54 13.96 -9.68
N LEU A 347 1.33 14.28 -10.70
CA LEU A 347 2.07 13.32 -11.52
C LEU A 347 3.55 13.37 -11.20
N SER A 348 4.16 12.22 -10.94
CA SER A 348 5.58 12.08 -10.61
C SER A 348 6.23 10.96 -11.41
N THR A 349 7.54 11.06 -11.66
CA THR A 349 8.33 10.01 -12.33
C THR A 349 9.14 9.13 -11.38
N SER A 350 9.02 9.37 -10.06
CA SER A 350 9.59 8.57 -8.99
C SER A 350 8.65 8.59 -7.78
N TYR A 351 8.67 7.53 -6.97
CA TYR A 351 7.86 7.41 -5.76
C TYR A 351 8.53 6.52 -4.70
N TRP A 352 9.71 6.95 -4.24
CA TRP A 352 10.51 6.29 -3.21
C TRP A 352 9.99 6.59 -1.80
N PRO A 353 9.99 5.63 -0.86
CA PRO A 353 10.48 4.24 -0.97
C PRO A 353 9.39 3.23 -1.38
N ILE A 354 8.21 3.69 -1.80
CA ILE A 354 7.08 2.81 -2.14
C ILE A 354 7.39 1.97 -3.37
N VAL A 355 8.08 2.55 -4.35
CA VAL A 355 8.46 1.88 -5.59
C VAL A 355 9.96 1.98 -5.81
N TRP A 356 10.56 0.85 -6.19
CA TRP A 356 11.96 0.82 -6.59
C TRP A 356 12.16 1.61 -7.89
N PRO A 357 13.16 2.51 -7.99
CA PRO A 357 13.34 3.36 -9.17
C PRO A 357 13.63 2.58 -10.46
N SER A 358 13.15 3.12 -11.58
CA SER A 358 13.57 2.69 -12.93
C SER A 358 15.09 2.76 -13.08
N SER A 359 15.66 1.96 -13.98
CA SER A 359 17.12 1.87 -14.13
C SER A 359 17.80 3.16 -14.61
N GLN A 360 17.02 4.07 -15.22
CA GLN A 360 17.48 5.34 -15.77
C GLN A 360 16.47 6.45 -15.47
N LEU A 361 16.95 7.68 -15.46
CA LEU A 361 16.06 8.85 -15.39
C LEU A 361 15.28 8.99 -16.70
N SER A 362 13.96 9.02 -16.60
CA SER A 362 13.04 9.25 -17.72
C SER A 362 12.33 10.59 -17.57
N THR A 363 12.35 11.41 -18.61
CA THR A 363 11.49 12.59 -18.75
C THR A 363 10.20 12.20 -19.44
N LEU A 364 9.06 12.57 -18.85
CA LEU A 364 7.74 12.33 -19.46
C LEU A 364 7.14 13.64 -19.97
N THR A 365 6.73 13.66 -21.22
CA THR A 365 5.96 14.79 -21.79
C THR A 365 4.49 14.42 -21.80
N ILE A 366 3.64 15.25 -21.20
CA ILE A 366 2.19 15.07 -21.23
C ILE A 366 1.61 15.86 -22.40
N HIS A 367 0.95 15.17 -23.31
CA HIS A 367 0.38 15.74 -24.52
C HIS A 367 -1.12 16.00 -24.32
N PHE A 368 -1.56 17.20 -24.72
CA PHE A 368 -2.95 17.58 -24.64
C PHE A 368 -3.45 17.92 -26.03
N ASN A 369 -4.41 17.16 -26.53
CA ASN A 369 -5.06 17.42 -27.80
C ASN A 369 -6.57 17.20 -27.67
N GLU A 370 -7.33 17.83 -28.56
CA GLU A 370 -8.80 17.77 -28.53
C GLU A 370 -9.34 16.39 -28.95
N ILE A 371 -8.58 15.63 -29.73
CA ILE A 371 -9.00 14.34 -30.31
C ILE A 371 -8.97 13.23 -29.25
N SER A 372 -8.02 13.30 -28.33
CA SER A 372 -7.81 12.33 -27.26
C SER A 372 -7.48 13.11 -25.99
N PRO A 373 -8.48 13.60 -25.26
CA PRO A 373 -8.22 14.39 -24.06
C PRO A 373 -7.63 13.53 -22.94
N CYS A 374 -6.77 14.13 -22.12
CA CYS A 374 -6.42 13.58 -20.82
C CYS A 374 -7.61 13.77 -19.86
N ILE A 375 -8.02 12.72 -19.17
CA ILE A 375 -9.25 12.71 -18.34
C ILE A 375 -8.95 12.08 -16.99
N LEU A 376 -9.27 12.80 -15.91
CA LEU A 376 -9.43 12.20 -14.58
C LEU A 376 -10.87 11.74 -14.45
N THR A 377 -11.09 10.47 -14.12
CA THR A 377 -12.41 9.90 -13.93
C THR A 377 -12.58 9.48 -12.47
N LEU A 378 -13.66 9.97 -11.84
CA LEU A 378 -13.99 9.70 -10.45
C LEU A 378 -15.22 8.77 -10.36
N PRO A 379 -15.21 7.79 -9.45
CA PRO A 379 -16.32 6.86 -9.28
C PRO A 379 -17.32 7.47 -8.31
N CYS A 380 -18.21 8.33 -8.81
CA CYS A 380 -19.17 9.02 -7.95
C CYS A 380 -20.25 8.02 -7.47
N LEU A 381 -20.51 8.03 -6.17
CA LEU A 381 -21.48 7.14 -5.55
C LEU A 381 -22.88 7.53 -6.00
N ASN A 382 -23.60 6.61 -6.65
CA ASN A 382 -25.00 6.77 -6.99
C ASN A 382 -25.79 5.57 -6.50
N GLY A 383 -26.62 5.77 -5.48
CA GLY A 383 -27.46 4.72 -4.95
C GLY A 383 -28.04 5.07 -3.60
N GLN A 384 -29.13 4.39 -3.24
CA GLN A 384 -29.68 4.46 -1.89
C GLN A 384 -28.83 3.60 -0.96
N TYR A 385 -28.35 4.20 0.11
CA TYR A 385 -27.68 3.52 1.20
C TYR A 385 -28.36 3.86 2.51
N LEU A 386 -28.21 2.96 3.48
CA LEU A 386 -28.59 3.19 4.87
C LEU A 386 -27.38 3.74 5.63
N THR A 387 -27.61 4.63 6.57
CA THR A 387 -26.59 5.11 7.52
C THR A 387 -26.90 4.57 8.90
N SER A 388 -25.94 3.87 9.51
CA SER A 388 -26.02 3.39 10.89
C SER A 388 -24.61 3.23 11.42
N ASP A 389 -24.31 3.76 12.61
CA ASP A 389 -22.98 3.59 13.22
C ASP A 389 -22.78 2.19 13.82
N ASP A 390 -23.83 1.37 13.87
CA ASP A 390 -23.85 0.14 14.64
C ASP A 390 -23.45 -1.10 13.81
N LEU A 391 -22.16 -1.41 13.84
CA LEU A 391 -21.63 -2.76 13.57
C LEU A 391 -21.23 -3.47 14.87
N GLY A 392 -21.78 -3.04 16.01
CA GLY A 392 -21.46 -3.51 17.34
C GLY A 392 -20.13 -3.01 17.87
N PHE A 393 -20.02 -2.90 19.19
CA PHE A 393 -18.74 -2.73 19.86
C PHE A 393 -17.92 -4.03 19.79
N PRO A 394 -16.59 -3.93 19.63
CA PRO A 394 -15.73 -5.12 19.57
C PRO A 394 -15.81 -5.93 20.87
N GLU A 395 -16.24 -7.18 20.77
CA GLU A 395 -15.98 -8.19 21.81
C GLU A 395 -14.69 -8.90 21.44
N ILE A 396 -13.66 -8.68 22.25
CA ILE A 396 -12.34 -9.26 22.04
C ILE A 396 -12.14 -10.33 23.10
N CYS A 397 -11.66 -11.51 22.68
CA CYS A 397 -11.27 -12.54 23.62
C CYS A 397 -10.17 -12.00 24.55
N GLN A 398 -10.19 -12.39 25.83
CA GLN A 398 -9.09 -12.05 26.73
C GLN A 398 -7.79 -12.64 26.15
N GLY A 399 -6.86 -11.75 25.80
CA GLY A 399 -5.57 -12.15 25.25
C GLY A 399 -4.81 -13.07 26.22
N ILE A 400 -3.87 -13.84 25.67
CA ILE A 400 -2.94 -14.63 26.48
C ILE A 400 -2.21 -13.67 27.42
N PRO A 401 -2.21 -13.90 28.75
CA PRO A 401 -1.60 -12.98 29.69
C PRO A 401 -0.08 -12.98 29.50
N ILE A 402 0.43 -11.97 28.81
CA ILE A 402 1.87 -11.74 28.64
C ILE A 402 2.40 -10.86 29.76
N LYS A 403 3.64 -11.11 30.16
CA LYS A 403 4.38 -10.24 31.08
C LYS A 403 5.38 -9.41 30.28
N GLN A 404 5.15 -8.11 30.23
CA GLN A 404 6.11 -7.17 29.63
C GLN A 404 7.37 -7.13 30.50
N LEU A 405 8.52 -7.47 29.90
CA LEU A 405 9.84 -7.37 30.53
C LEU A 405 10.55 -6.07 30.18
N ARG A 406 10.27 -5.53 28.98
CA ARG A 406 10.88 -4.31 28.45
C ARG A 406 9.94 -3.64 27.46
N ASP A 407 9.75 -2.33 27.58
CA ASP A 407 8.84 -1.57 26.72
C ASP A 407 9.29 -1.56 25.25
N SER A 408 8.32 -1.47 24.33
CA SER A 408 8.56 -1.25 22.92
C SER A 408 8.85 0.22 22.62
N SER A 409 9.53 0.49 21.50
CA SER A 409 9.71 1.83 20.98
C SER A 409 9.87 1.83 19.47
N ILE A 410 9.51 2.93 18.82
CA ILE A 410 9.69 3.11 17.39
C ILE A 410 10.18 4.52 17.09
N ASN A 411 11.14 4.62 16.17
CA ASN A 411 11.66 5.89 15.70
C ASN A 411 11.76 5.88 14.18
N ARG A 412 11.28 6.94 13.53
CA ARG A 412 11.33 7.13 12.08
C ARG A 412 12.00 8.48 11.77
N PHE A 413 13.13 8.44 11.07
CA PHE A 413 13.93 9.61 10.74
C PHE A 413 14.04 9.78 9.22
N ARG A 414 13.95 11.02 8.75
CA ARG A 414 14.40 11.42 7.41
C ARG A 414 15.64 12.28 7.56
N MET A 415 16.70 11.93 6.85
CA MET A 415 17.98 12.66 6.87
C MET A 415 18.35 13.03 5.44
N LEU A 416 18.89 14.24 5.27
CA LEU A 416 19.45 14.71 4.01
C LEU A 416 20.92 15.08 4.26
N ASP A 417 21.83 14.36 3.63
CA ASP A 417 23.22 14.79 3.48
C ASP A 417 23.29 15.73 2.28
N GLU A 418 23.44 17.02 2.54
CA GLU A 418 23.46 18.05 1.49
C GLU A 418 24.74 18.03 0.65
N ILE A 419 25.85 17.53 1.19
CA ILE A 419 27.13 17.47 0.48
C ILE A 419 27.11 16.32 -0.54
N ASN A 420 26.59 15.16 -0.13
CA ASN A 420 26.52 13.97 -0.98
C ASN A 420 25.19 13.80 -1.72
N GLU A 421 24.25 14.73 -1.50
CA GLU A 421 22.86 14.68 -1.97
C GLU A 421 22.15 13.35 -1.65
N LEU A 422 22.50 12.74 -0.52
CA LEU A 422 21.98 11.44 -0.09
C LEU A 422 20.78 11.63 0.84
N ILE A 423 19.67 11.01 0.50
CA ILE A 423 18.49 10.91 1.33
C ILE A 423 18.49 9.57 2.04
N THR A 424 18.27 9.59 3.35
CA THR A 424 18.12 8.39 4.16
C THR A 424 16.80 8.43 4.92
N LEU A 425 15.95 7.42 4.71
CA LEU A 425 14.85 7.11 5.61
C LEU A 425 15.31 5.96 6.53
N LYS A 426 15.36 6.22 7.83
CA LYS A 426 15.75 5.24 8.84
C LYS A 426 14.59 4.96 9.78
N ILE A 427 14.27 3.68 9.96
CA ILE A 427 13.24 3.20 10.88
C ILE A 427 13.91 2.24 11.86
N ASN A 428 13.87 2.56 13.14
CA ASN A 428 14.29 1.67 14.22
C ASN A 428 13.03 1.23 14.95
N GLU A 429 12.83 -0.08 15.05
CA GLU A 429 11.72 -0.66 15.80
C GLU A 429 12.29 -1.59 16.85
N ASP A 430 11.83 -1.42 18.08
CA ASP A 430 12.10 -2.30 19.19
C ASP A 430 10.75 -2.77 19.69
N ASP A 431 10.40 -4.03 19.44
CA ASP A 431 9.09 -4.57 19.84
C ASP A 431 9.07 -4.91 21.35
N GLY A 432 10.14 -4.57 22.07
CA GLY A 432 10.29 -4.80 23.50
C GLY A 432 10.68 -6.25 23.80
N SER A 433 10.45 -6.65 25.04
CA SER A 433 10.60 -8.03 25.47
C SER A 433 9.38 -8.46 26.25
N ILE A 434 8.84 -9.62 25.89
CA ILE A 434 7.63 -10.20 26.48
C ILE A 434 7.91 -11.63 26.92
N GLU A 435 7.31 -12.01 28.03
CA GLU A 435 7.30 -13.38 28.57
C GLU A 435 5.87 -13.95 28.45
N TYR A 436 5.74 -15.08 27.77
CA TYR A 436 4.48 -15.82 27.63
C TYR A 436 4.24 -16.75 28.83
N PRO A 437 3.00 -17.19 29.09
CA PRO A 437 2.67 -18.05 30.24
C PRO A 437 3.41 -19.38 30.33
N ASP A 438 3.90 -19.91 29.20
CA ASP A 438 4.69 -21.13 29.15
C ASP A 438 6.20 -20.89 29.41
N GLY A 439 6.57 -19.66 29.76
CA GLY A 439 7.93 -19.23 30.08
C GLY A 439 8.76 -18.83 28.86
N LEU A 440 8.19 -18.80 27.65
CA LEU A 440 8.88 -18.30 26.46
C LEU A 440 9.10 -16.79 26.60
N ILE A 441 10.34 -16.36 26.43
CA ILE A 441 10.72 -14.96 26.26
C ILE A 441 10.99 -14.70 24.79
N TRP A 442 10.31 -13.67 24.29
CA TRP A 442 10.49 -13.10 22.96
C TRP A 442 11.01 -11.66 23.09
N ASP A 443 12.11 -11.35 22.41
CA ASP A 443 12.67 -10.00 22.30
C ASP A 443 13.03 -9.77 20.83
N GLU A 444 12.54 -8.69 20.24
CA GLU A 444 12.82 -8.35 18.85
C GLU A 444 13.21 -6.88 18.68
N THR A 445 14.27 -6.66 17.89
CA THR A 445 14.64 -5.33 17.39
C THR A 445 14.89 -5.37 15.89
N SER A 446 14.71 -4.22 15.24
CA SER A 446 14.91 -4.05 13.82
C SER A 446 15.40 -2.67 13.44
N GLU A 447 16.21 -2.62 12.39
CA GLU A 447 16.67 -1.39 11.75
C GLU A 447 16.43 -1.53 10.25
N SER A 448 15.65 -0.62 9.67
CA SER A 448 15.42 -0.52 8.23
C SER A 448 15.96 0.82 7.72
N ILE A 449 16.84 0.77 6.73
CA ILE A 449 17.51 1.92 6.13
C ILE A 449 17.19 1.91 4.63
N TYR A 450 16.63 3.01 4.15
CA TYR A 450 16.34 3.25 2.73
C TYR A 450 17.15 4.46 2.29
N GLU A 451 17.99 4.28 1.28
CA GLU A 451 18.93 5.28 0.80
C GLU A 451 18.78 5.51 -0.69
N ILE A 452 18.82 6.77 -1.10
CA ILE A 452 18.81 7.17 -2.50
C ILE A 452 19.40 8.57 -2.67
N LYS A 453 20.08 8.84 -3.78
CA LYS A 453 20.54 10.18 -4.18
C LYS A 453 19.50 10.86 -5.05
N LYS A 454 19.33 12.18 -4.87
CA LYS A 454 18.30 13.02 -5.55
C LYS A 454 18.16 12.77 -7.05
N ASN A 455 19.28 12.63 -7.75
CA ASN A 455 19.34 12.56 -9.22
C ASN A 455 20.00 11.27 -9.75
N ASP A 456 20.09 10.22 -8.93
CA ASP A 456 20.68 8.95 -9.36
C ASP A 456 19.80 7.77 -8.91
N PRO A 457 18.94 7.23 -9.81
CA PRO A 457 18.06 6.12 -9.47
C PRO A 457 18.83 4.80 -9.22
N GLN A 458 20.07 4.66 -9.69
CA GLN A 458 20.87 3.45 -9.46
C GLN A 458 21.48 3.43 -8.05
N SER A 459 21.55 4.58 -7.38
CA SER A 459 22.02 4.70 -6.00
C SER A 459 21.10 4.04 -4.96
N ALA A 460 19.86 3.70 -5.34
CA ALA A 460 18.85 3.10 -4.48
C ALA A 460 19.40 1.87 -3.73
N ARG A 461 19.21 1.90 -2.42
CA ARG A 461 19.66 0.85 -1.49
C ARG A 461 18.66 0.70 -0.35
N ILE A 462 18.33 -0.54 -0.04
CA ILE A 462 17.53 -0.89 1.14
C ILE A 462 18.34 -1.88 1.97
N GLU A 463 18.51 -1.61 3.26
CA GLU A 463 19.16 -2.49 4.22
C GLU A 463 18.23 -2.71 5.41
N ILE A 464 17.93 -3.97 5.71
CA ILE A 464 17.07 -4.36 6.83
C ILE A 464 17.84 -5.33 7.72
N LYS A 465 17.97 -5.00 8.99
CA LYS A 465 18.52 -5.86 10.04
C LYS A 465 17.42 -6.22 11.02
N ARG A 466 17.41 -7.47 11.47
CA ARG A 466 16.52 -7.95 12.53
C ARG A 466 17.34 -8.77 13.51
N TYR A 467 17.05 -8.60 14.79
CA TYR A 467 17.62 -9.38 15.89
C TYR A 467 16.46 -9.93 16.71
N ILE A 468 16.44 -11.24 16.91
CA ILE A 468 15.42 -11.91 17.72
C ILE A 468 16.12 -12.73 18.78
N LYS A 469 15.64 -12.64 20.03
CA LYS A 469 15.97 -13.59 21.08
C LYS A 469 14.73 -14.42 21.39
N TYR A 470 14.92 -15.73 21.40
CA TYR A 470 13.89 -16.73 21.64
C TYR A 470 14.44 -17.73 22.66
N TYR A 471 13.97 -17.68 23.90
CA TYR A 471 14.49 -18.55 24.97
C TYR A 471 13.48 -18.74 26.10
N PHE A 472 13.68 -19.76 26.92
CA PHE A 472 12.87 -20.03 28.11
C PHE A 472 13.71 -19.78 29.38
N GLN A 473 13.13 -19.22 30.45
CA GLN A 473 13.88 -19.01 31.70
C GLN A 473 14.31 -20.34 32.35
N ASP A 474 13.38 -21.31 32.39
CA ASP A 474 13.55 -22.54 33.18
C ASP A 474 13.97 -23.76 32.33
N GLN A 475 14.04 -23.64 31.00
CA GLN A 475 14.48 -24.71 30.11
C GLN A 475 15.85 -24.39 29.52
N SER A 476 16.86 -25.12 29.98
CA SER A 476 18.25 -24.88 29.61
C SER A 476 18.61 -25.28 28.19
N SER A 477 17.72 -25.88 27.39
CA SER A 477 18.05 -26.47 26.08
C SER A 477 17.98 -25.50 24.90
N ILE A 478 17.13 -24.47 24.95
CA ILE A 478 16.89 -23.54 23.83
C ILE A 478 17.08 -22.10 24.31
N LYS A 479 18.16 -21.48 23.81
CA LYS A 479 18.41 -20.05 23.94
C LYS A 479 18.93 -19.55 22.61
N VAL A 480 18.01 -19.13 21.75
CA VAL A 480 18.27 -18.86 20.34
C VAL A 480 18.36 -17.36 20.09
N ASP A 481 19.47 -16.94 19.49
CA ASP A 481 19.65 -15.61 18.95
C ASP A 481 19.68 -15.69 17.42
N ILE A 482 18.73 -15.03 16.76
CA ILE A 482 18.63 -14.96 15.30
C ILE A 482 18.99 -13.56 14.86
N GLN A 483 19.97 -13.47 13.96
CA GLN A 483 20.38 -12.23 13.32
C GLN A 483 20.17 -12.38 11.83
N THR A 484 19.40 -11.47 11.25
CA THR A 484 19.24 -11.39 9.80
C THR A 484 19.69 -10.04 9.29
N LYS A 485 20.35 -10.04 8.14
CA LYS A 485 20.66 -8.85 7.37
C LYS A 485 20.23 -9.09 5.93
N SER A 486 19.39 -8.22 5.39
CA SER A 486 18.98 -8.25 3.98
C SER A 486 19.30 -6.91 3.35
N ILE A 487 19.93 -6.93 2.17
CA ILE A 487 20.30 -5.73 1.43
C ILE A 487 19.85 -5.92 -0.01
N MET A 488 19.13 -4.94 -0.56
CA MET A 488 18.84 -4.84 -2.00
C MET A 488 19.43 -3.54 -2.54
N PHE A 489 20.08 -3.59 -3.71
CA PHE A 489 20.71 -2.42 -4.35
C PHE A 489 20.92 -2.65 -5.86
N SER A 490 21.27 -1.58 -6.59
CA SER A 490 21.56 -1.62 -8.03
C SER A 490 22.80 -0.85 -8.49
N GLN A 491 23.67 -0.44 -7.58
CA GLN A 491 24.81 0.44 -7.86
C GLN A 491 25.85 -0.15 -8.84
N GLN A 492 25.91 -1.47 -9.01
CA GLN A 492 26.95 -2.12 -9.83
C GLN A 492 26.52 -2.37 -11.29
N SER A 493 25.22 -2.33 -11.61
CA SER A 493 24.74 -2.49 -12.97
C SER A 493 23.31 -1.96 -13.15
N PRO A 494 23.04 -1.14 -14.18
CA PRO A 494 21.68 -0.69 -14.50
C PRO A 494 20.78 -1.83 -14.97
N SER A 495 21.35 -2.99 -15.35
CA SER A 495 20.60 -4.12 -15.89
C SER A 495 20.29 -5.21 -14.86
N THR A 496 20.73 -5.07 -13.61
CA THR A 496 20.48 -6.08 -12.58
C THR A 496 20.02 -5.51 -11.24
N PHE A 497 19.36 -6.36 -10.45
CA PHE A 497 19.16 -6.22 -9.02
C PHE A 497 20.16 -7.11 -8.30
N GLN A 498 20.74 -6.62 -7.22
CA GLN A 498 21.59 -7.40 -6.33
C GLN A 498 20.92 -7.48 -4.97
N ILE A 499 20.79 -8.71 -4.46
CA ILE A 499 20.20 -8.98 -3.16
C ILE A 499 21.16 -9.83 -2.35
N ILE A 500 21.48 -9.38 -1.15
CA ILE A 500 22.32 -10.09 -0.19
C ILE A 500 21.48 -10.41 1.03
N HIS A 501 21.41 -11.67 1.41
CA HIS A 501 20.86 -12.09 2.69
C HIS A 501 21.94 -12.75 3.53
N GLN A 502 21.94 -12.47 4.82
CA GLN A 502 22.77 -13.13 5.81
C GLN A 502 21.85 -13.59 6.94
N LEU A 503 22.00 -14.84 7.34
CA LEU A 503 21.30 -15.44 8.46
C LEU A 503 22.34 -16.06 9.39
N ASN A 504 22.42 -15.57 10.62
CA ASN A 504 23.24 -16.15 11.68
C ASN A 504 22.33 -16.55 12.84
N ILE A 505 22.41 -17.81 13.25
CA ILE A 505 21.62 -18.35 14.35
C ILE A 505 22.58 -18.94 15.36
N HIS A 506 22.51 -18.46 16.60
CA HIS A 506 23.23 -19.03 17.73
C HIS A 506 22.24 -19.76 18.64
N ASN A 507 22.66 -20.87 19.23
CA ASN A 507 21.96 -21.51 20.34
C ASN A 507 22.93 -21.61 21.51
N LYS A 508 22.58 -21.05 22.67
CA LYS A 508 23.45 -20.99 23.86
C LYS A 508 24.84 -20.43 23.56
N ASP A 509 24.88 -19.31 22.83
CA ASP A 509 26.11 -18.63 22.42
C ASP A 509 27.01 -19.43 21.44
N GLN A 510 26.60 -20.64 21.02
CA GLN A 510 27.28 -21.42 19.98
C GLN A 510 26.61 -21.20 18.63
N LEU A 511 27.40 -21.05 17.56
CA LEU A 511 26.87 -20.95 16.21
C LEU A 511 26.14 -22.25 15.83
N PHE A 512 24.84 -22.17 15.62
CA PHE A 512 23.99 -23.31 15.26
C PHE A 512 23.83 -23.42 13.74
N PHE A 513 23.58 -22.29 13.08
CA PHE A 513 23.41 -22.22 11.63
C PHE A 513 23.87 -20.88 11.08
N LYS A 514 24.48 -20.92 9.90
CA LYS A 514 24.85 -19.73 9.14
C LYS A 514 24.60 -19.98 7.66
N ASN A 515 23.98 -19.02 6.99
CA ASN A 515 23.94 -19.02 5.53
C ASN A 515 23.94 -17.59 4.99
N ASP A 516 24.63 -17.42 3.85
CA ASP A 516 24.74 -16.17 3.12
C ASP A 516 24.28 -16.41 1.67
N TRP A 517 23.28 -15.66 1.22
CA TRP A 517 22.79 -15.69 -0.16
C TRP A 517 23.24 -14.42 -0.89
N ASN A 518 23.93 -14.57 -2.01
CA ASN A 518 24.29 -13.47 -2.90
C ASN A 518 23.58 -13.69 -4.24
N LEU A 519 22.46 -13.00 -4.42
CA LEU A 519 21.55 -13.19 -5.53
C LEU A 519 21.68 -12.03 -6.53
N THR A 520 21.64 -12.35 -7.81
CA THR A 520 21.63 -11.37 -8.90
C THR A 520 20.51 -11.70 -9.86
N PHE A 521 19.64 -10.73 -10.15
CA PHE A 521 18.51 -10.88 -11.06
C PHE A 521 18.59 -9.83 -12.17
N PRO A 522 18.28 -10.17 -13.43
CA PRO A 522 18.17 -9.17 -14.48
C PRO A 522 16.98 -8.25 -14.21
N ARG A 523 17.06 -6.98 -14.61
CA ARG A 523 15.91 -6.07 -14.65
C ARG A 523 15.13 -6.33 -15.93
N ILE A 524 13.87 -6.78 -15.81
CA ILE A 524 13.01 -7.04 -16.96
C ILE A 524 12.13 -5.80 -17.18
N CYS A 525 12.31 -5.11 -18.31
CA CYS A 525 11.49 -3.97 -18.71
C CYS A 525 11.30 -2.89 -17.62
N ASN A 526 12.38 -2.54 -16.90
CA ASN A 526 12.37 -1.60 -15.77
C ASN A 526 13.58 -0.64 -15.78
#